data_AF-A0A413GCH8-F1
#
_entry.id   AF-A0A413GCH8-F1
#
_cell.length_a   1.000
_cell.length_b   1.000
_cell.length_c   1.000
_cell.angle_alpha   90.00
_cell.angle_beta   90.00
_cell.angle_gamma   90.00
#
_symmetry.space_group_name_H-M   'P 1'
#
loop_
_entity.id
_entity.type
_entity.pdbx_description
1 polymer ?
#
loop_
_entity_poly.entity_id
_entity_poly.type
_entity_poly.pdbx_seq_one_letter_code
_entity_poly.pdbx_strand_id
1 'polypeptide(L)'
;AIATTEENEITSLDIYVFSSDKEEGPYTYQERFCYRADGSTVPNATKIILTVEGNNVALATLRPKKGLFTKFYCIANQPKLLKAGAEYTVFTPLEQSSPGADYNVVTKAGVPTETDFLTFTTPLLDPAEATDILLTPLPMVGSYSPALDLRDISMGSRTRINMTLSRIVSRFDIINDEKLSHLTITGVSMGHGRKGVTFFPVVPVEDVDPTKTLITYPDRDFDGADANKGTQTGAFYSYPSPIADKGYLI
;
A
#
# COMPACT_ATOMS: atom_id res chain seq x y z
N ALA A 1 -4.00 16.25 -15.44
CA ALA A 1 -3.68 15.87 -14.04
C ALA A 1 -2.18 15.63 -13.95
N ILE A 2 -1.55 15.82 -12.79
CA ILE A 2 -0.09 15.60 -12.64
C ILE A 2 0.25 14.11 -12.78
N ALA A 3 -0.58 13.21 -12.25
CA ALA A 3 -0.42 11.76 -12.38
C ALA A 3 -1.01 11.23 -13.70
N THR A 4 -0.35 10.24 -14.31
CA THR A 4 -0.82 9.55 -15.52
C THR A 4 -1.95 8.57 -15.22
N THR A 5 -2.60 8.02 -16.26
CA THR A 5 -3.64 6.99 -16.09
C THR A 5 -3.08 5.73 -15.43
N GLU A 6 -1.94 5.23 -15.91
CA GLU A 6 -1.27 4.03 -15.37
C GLU A 6 -0.82 4.23 -13.93
N GLU A 7 -0.38 5.44 -13.57
CA GLU A 7 -0.04 5.74 -12.19
C GLU A 7 -1.26 5.67 -11.28
N ASN A 8 -2.45 6.07 -11.75
CA ASN A 8 -3.73 6.07 -11.01
C ASN A 8 -4.44 4.73 -11.01
N GLU A 9 -3.98 3.77 -11.81
CA GLU A 9 -4.64 2.48 -11.93
C GLU A 9 -4.56 1.69 -10.62
N ILE A 10 -5.67 1.08 -10.23
CA ILE A 10 -5.76 0.12 -9.13
C ILE A 10 -6.10 -1.23 -9.75
N THR A 11 -5.12 -2.11 -9.87
CA THR A 11 -5.32 -3.48 -10.37
C THR A 11 -5.57 -4.47 -9.24
N SER A 12 -5.11 -4.14 -8.03
CA SER A 12 -5.42 -4.88 -6.81
C SER A 12 -5.65 -3.93 -5.64
N LEU A 13 -6.55 -4.29 -4.74
CA LEU A 13 -6.80 -3.59 -3.48
C LEU A 13 -7.17 -4.62 -2.42
N ASP A 14 -6.49 -4.55 -1.27
CA ASP A 14 -6.83 -5.30 -0.07
C ASP A 14 -7.21 -4.33 1.05
N ILE A 15 -8.32 -4.61 1.73
CA ILE A 15 -8.82 -3.84 2.86
C ILE A 15 -8.79 -4.75 4.08
N TYR A 16 -7.84 -4.51 4.98
CA TYR A 16 -7.69 -5.23 6.23
C TYR A 16 -8.55 -4.58 7.30
N VAL A 17 -9.33 -5.40 8.00
CA VAL A 17 -10.25 -4.98 9.03
C VAL A 17 -9.74 -5.46 10.38
N PHE A 18 -9.53 -4.52 11.29
CA PHE A 18 -9.11 -4.79 12.66
C PHE A 18 -10.19 -4.30 13.60
N SER A 19 -10.58 -5.12 14.58
CA SER A 19 -11.69 -4.79 15.48
C SER A 19 -11.40 -5.11 16.93
N SER A 20 -12.15 -4.46 17.82
CA SER A 20 -12.06 -4.60 19.27
C SER A 20 -13.44 -4.46 19.93
N ASP A 21 -13.64 -5.11 21.07
CA ASP A 21 -14.87 -4.98 21.88
C ASP A 21 -14.88 -3.70 22.74
N LYS A 22 -13.78 -2.94 22.74
CA LYS A 22 -13.65 -1.63 23.37
C LYS A 22 -13.13 -0.60 22.38
N GLU A 23 -13.57 0.64 22.54
CA GLU A 23 -13.14 1.76 21.69
C GLU A 23 -11.61 1.93 21.72
N GLU A 24 -11.03 1.90 22.92
CA GLU A 24 -9.58 1.86 23.17
C GLU A 24 -9.12 0.46 23.63
N GLY A 25 -9.49 -0.57 22.87
CA GLY A 25 -9.08 -1.94 23.15
C GLY A 25 -7.91 -2.44 22.29
N PRO A 26 -7.39 -3.65 22.54
CA PRO A 26 -6.51 -4.31 21.59
C PRO A 26 -7.32 -4.63 20.33
N TYR A 27 -6.88 -4.06 19.20
CA TYR A 27 -7.46 -4.38 17.89
C TYR A 27 -6.71 -5.56 17.28
N THR A 28 -7.46 -6.52 16.76
CA THR A 28 -6.91 -7.70 16.10
C THR A 28 -7.66 -8.00 14.82
N TYR A 29 -7.02 -8.75 13.92
CA TYR A 29 -7.57 -9.01 12.59
C TYR A 29 -8.95 -9.68 12.64
N GLN A 30 -9.93 -9.14 11.93
CA GLN A 30 -11.29 -9.67 11.85
C GLN A 30 -11.60 -10.27 10.48
N GLU A 31 -11.28 -9.56 9.41
CA GLU A 31 -11.54 -10.00 8.04
C GLU A 31 -10.77 -9.15 7.02
N ARG A 32 -10.81 -9.60 5.77
CA ARG A 32 -10.20 -8.91 4.63
C ARG A 32 -11.21 -8.80 3.50
N PHE A 33 -11.28 -7.64 2.88
CA PHE A 33 -11.93 -7.46 1.58
C PHE A 33 -10.88 -7.34 0.49
N CYS A 34 -11.17 -7.84 -0.71
CA CYS A 34 -10.24 -7.78 -1.83
C CYS A 34 -10.91 -7.42 -3.16
N TYR A 35 -10.24 -6.59 -3.94
CA TYR A 35 -10.51 -6.35 -5.36
C TYR A 35 -9.29 -6.78 -6.17
N ARG A 36 -9.56 -7.39 -7.33
CA ARG A 36 -8.59 -7.77 -8.34
C ARG A 36 -9.19 -7.49 -9.72
N ALA A 37 -8.49 -6.76 -10.57
CA ALA A 37 -8.99 -6.37 -11.89
C ALA A 37 -9.20 -7.58 -12.82
N ASP A 38 -8.34 -8.60 -12.70
CA ASP A 38 -8.46 -9.89 -13.40
C ASP A 38 -9.57 -10.79 -12.83
N GLY A 39 -10.23 -10.37 -11.74
CA GLY A 39 -11.28 -11.10 -11.07
C GLY A 39 -10.81 -12.27 -10.20
N SER A 40 -9.49 -12.46 -10.04
CA SER A 40 -8.91 -13.49 -9.17
C SER A 40 -9.39 -13.36 -7.73
N THR A 41 -9.32 -14.48 -7.01
CA THR A 41 -9.76 -14.56 -5.60
C THR A 41 -8.55 -14.62 -4.68
N VAL A 42 -8.73 -14.12 -3.47
CA VAL A 42 -7.72 -14.19 -2.43
C VAL A 42 -8.26 -15.10 -1.32
N PRO A 43 -7.48 -16.11 -0.87
CA PRO A 43 -7.91 -16.98 0.22
C PRO A 43 -8.34 -16.19 1.46
N ASN A 44 -9.46 -16.59 2.06
CA ASN A 44 -10.00 -15.99 3.28
C ASN A 44 -10.32 -14.48 3.17
N ALA A 45 -10.55 -13.97 1.96
CA ALA A 45 -10.98 -12.60 1.72
C ALA A 45 -12.35 -12.55 1.04
N THR A 46 -13.15 -11.54 1.37
CA THR A 46 -14.41 -11.25 0.69
C THR A 46 -14.17 -10.38 -0.54
N LYS A 47 -14.52 -10.90 -1.73
CA LYS A 47 -14.42 -10.14 -2.98
C LYS A 47 -15.37 -8.93 -2.96
N ILE A 48 -14.87 -7.79 -3.40
CA ILE A 48 -15.63 -6.55 -3.55
C ILE A 48 -15.59 -6.07 -5.00
N ILE A 49 -16.55 -5.21 -5.33
CA ILE A 49 -16.56 -4.45 -6.58
C ILE A 49 -15.98 -3.08 -6.27
N LEU A 50 -15.01 -2.67 -7.10
CA LEU A 50 -14.45 -1.33 -7.10
C LEU A 50 -14.95 -0.62 -8.36
N THR A 51 -15.73 0.45 -8.19
CA THR A 51 -16.24 1.25 -9.30
C THR A 51 -15.49 2.57 -9.33
N VAL A 52 -14.78 2.85 -10.42
CA VAL A 52 -14.12 4.13 -10.62
C VAL A 52 -15.16 5.17 -11.07
N GLU A 53 -15.25 6.29 -10.36
CA GLU A 53 -16.07 7.44 -10.69
C GLU A 53 -15.18 8.62 -11.08
N GLY A 54 -15.27 9.07 -12.33
CA GLY A 54 -14.37 10.10 -12.85
C GLY A 54 -12.92 9.62 -12.93
N ASN A 55 -11.97 10.51 -12.67
CA ASN A 55 -10.55 10.20 -12.91
C ASN A 55 -9.80 9.71 -11.65
N ASN A 56 -10.28 10.06 -10.45
CA ASN A 56 -9.50 9.93 -9.21
C ASN A 56 -10.31 9.44 -8.01
N VAL A 57 -11.56 9.02 -8.20
CA VAL A 57 -12.42 8.53 -7.12
C VAL A 57 -12.81 7.09 -7.41
N ALA A 58 -12.75 6.24 -6.41
CA ALA A 58 -13.25 4.88 -6.48
C ALA A 58 -14.23 4.63 -5.34
N LEU A 59 -15.32 3.94 -5.64
CA LEU A 59 -16.33 3.51 -4.69
C LEU A 59 -16.26 2.01 -4.50
N ALA A 60 -16.26 1.59 -3.24
CA ALA A 60 -16.40 0.20 -2.84
C ALA A 60 -17.53 0.09 -1.81
N THR A 61 -18.36 -0.94 -1.94
CA THR A 61 -19.36 -1.28 -0.92
C THR A 61 -18.86 -2.48 -0.13
N LEU A 62 -18.66 -2.29 1.17
CA LEU A 62 -18.22 -3.33 2.10
C LEU A 62 -19.40 -3.78 2.96
N ARG A 63 -19.37 -5.04 3.40
CA ARG A 63 -20.30 -5.59 4.40
C ARG A 63 -19.49 -6.21 5.55
N PRO A 64 -18.84 -5.39 6.39
CA PRO A 64 -18.07 -5.88 7.52
C PRO A 64 -18.98 -6.57 8.54
N LYS A 65 -18.42 -7.53 9.26
CA LYS A 65 -19.02 -8.16 10.44
C LYS A 65 -19.25 -7.10 11.51
N LYS A 66 -20.51 -6.96 11.91
CA LYS A 66 -20.94 -6.06 12.99
C LYS A 66 -20.56 -6.61 14.37
N GLY A 67 -20.78 -5.79 15.40
CA GLY A 67 -20.68 -6.16 16.82
C GLY A 67 -19.50 -5.53 17.57
N LEU A 68 -18.60 -4.80 16.90
CA LEU A 68 -17.35 -4.31 17.47
C LEU A 68 -17.04 -2.88 17.03
N PHE A 69 -16.06 -2.25 17.67
CA PHE A 69 -15.36 -1.10 17.12
C PHE A 69 -14.39 -1.57 16.05
N THR A 70 -14.33 -0.88 14.92
CA THR A 70 -13.63 -1.34 13.72
C THR A 70 -12.79 -0.26 13.06
N LYS A 71 -11.61 -0.65 12.58
CA LYS A 71 -10.68 0.17 11.79
C LYS A 71 -10.40 -0.50 10.45
N PHE A 72 -10.09 0.31 9.44
CA PHE A 72 -9.87 -0.13 8.06
C PHE A 72 -8.51 0.33 7.53
N TYR A 73 -7.78 -0.57 6.90
CA TYR A 73 -6.48 -0.32 6.29
C TYR A 73 -6.47 -0.82 4.85
N CYS A 74 -6.24 0.08 3.90
CA CYS A 74 -6.25 -0.21 2.47
C CYS A 74 -4.83 -0.23 1.92
N ILE A 75 -4.50 -1.29 1.20
CA ILE A 75 -3.25 -1.43 0.44
C ILE A 75 -3.63 -1.77 -1.00
N ALA A 76 -3.29 -0.90 -1.94
CA ALA A 76 -3.49 -1.09 -3.37
C ALA A 76 -2.17 -1.40 -4.08
N ASN A 77 -2.25 -2.22 -5.12
CA ASN A 77 -1.14 -2.62 -6.00
C ASN A 77 0.08 -3.23 -5.28
N GLN A 78 -0.11 -3.75 -4.06
CA GLN A 78 0.93 -4.38 -3.27
C GLN A 78 0.36 -5.60 -2.51
N PRO A 79 0.17 -6.75 -3.17
CA PRO A 79 -0.46 -7.92 -2.55
C PRO A 79 0.46 -8.65 -1.56
N LYS A 80 1.78 -8.51 -1.71
CA LYS A 80 2.79 -9.12 -0.85
C LYS A 80 3.21 -8.16 0.26
N LEU A 81 3.15 -8.64 1.50
CA LEU A 81 3.54 -7.91 2.71
C LEU A 81 4.67 -8.68 3.42
N LEU A 82 5.63 -7.97 4.01
CA LEU A 82 6.67 -8.59 4.81
C LEU A 82 6.49 -8.29 6.30
N LYS A 83 6.83 -9.25 7.15
CA LYS A 83 7.06 -9.08 8.59
C LYS A 83 8.47 -9.55 8.89
N ALA A 84 9.31 -8.67 9.43
CA ALA A 84 10.71 -8.97 9.74
C ALA A 84 11.48 -9.60 8.55
N GLY A 85 11.26 -9.08 7.34
CA GLY A 85 11.93 -9.51 6.11
C GLY A 85 11.35 -10.78 5.45
N ALA A 86 10.43 -11.49 6.11
CA ALA A 86 9.78 -12.67 5.53
C ALA A 86 8.37 -12.35 5.06
N GLU A 87 7.92 -13.03 4.00
CA GLU A 87 6.55 -12.90 3.50
C GLU A 87 5.54 -13.31 4.57
N TYR A 88 4.56 -12.44 4.80
CA TYR A 88 3.53 -12.65 5.81
C TYR A 88 2.18 -13.01 5.16
N THR A 89 1.69 -14.21 5.47
CA THR A 89 0.43 -14.76 4.94
C THR A 89 -0.54 -15.23 6.02
N VAL A 90 -0.17 -15.10 7.30
CA VAL A 90 -0.91 -15.69 8.42
C VAL A 90 -2.00 -14.73 8.93
N PHE A 91 -3.20 -14.85 8.37
CA PHE A 91 -4.37 -14.07 8.78
C PHE A 91 -5.46 -14.98 9.35
N THR A 92 -5.68 -14.91 10.66
CA THR A 92 -6.69 -15.68 11.39
C THR A 92 -7.71 -14.73 12.02
N PRO A 93 -8.98 -14.74 11.58
CA PRO A 93 -10.04 -13.91 12.16
C PRO A 93 -10.20 -14.08 13.67
N LEU A 94 -10.51 -12.99 14.36
CA LEU A 94 -11.02 -13.03 15.74
C LEU A 94 -12.36 -13.77 15.83
N GLU A 95 -12.69 -14.25 17.03
CA GLU A 95 -13.99 -14.86 17.35
C GLU A 95 -14.75 -13.99 18.34
N GLN A 96 -16.08 -13.96 18.20
CA GLN A 96 -17.00 -13.13 19.01
C GLN A 96 -18.06 -14.01 19.67
N SER A 97 -18.49 -13.63 20.87
CA SER A 97 -19.52 -14.38 21.60
C SER A 97 -20.91 -14.25 20.99
N SER A 98 -21.33 -13.04 20.64
CA SER A 98 -22.72 -12.74 20.27
C SER A 98 -22.82 -11.44 19.46
N PRO A 99 -22.38 -11.44 18.18
CA PRO A 99 -22.37 -10.23 17.35
C PRO A 99 -23.73 -9.52 17.33
N GLY A 100 -23.73 -8.23 17.68
CA GLY A 100 -24.94 -7.38 17.68
C GLY A 100 -25.74 -7.36 18.97
N ALA A 101 -25.31 -8.09 20.00
CA ALA A 101 -25.85 -7.95 21.36
C ALA A 101 -25.00 -6.97 22.18
N ASP A 102 -25.61 -6.31 23.17
CA ASP A 102 -24.92 -5.37 24.07
C ASP A 102 -23.79 -6.03 24.89
N TYR A 103 -23.87 -7.36 25.07
CA TYR A 103 -22.89 -8.18 25.78
C TYR A 103 -21.87 -8.89 24.85
N ASN A 104 -21.80 -8.49 23.59
CA ASN A 104 -20.83 -9.04 22.65
C ASN A 104 -19.40 -8.76 23.11
N VAL A 105 -18.56 -9.79 23.11
CA VAL A 105 -17.14 -9.68 23.47
C VAL A 105 -16.27 -10.46 22.50
N VAL A 106 -15.00 -10.09 22.38
CA VAL A 106 -14.02 -10.89 21.66
C VAL A 106 -13.62 -12.08 22.55
N THR A 107 -13.97 -13.29 22.13
CA THR A 107 -13.66 -14.53 22.88
C THR A 107 -12.28 -15.08 22.52
N LYS A 108 -11.78 -14.74 21.34
CA LYS A 108 -10.44 -15.11 20.87
C LYS A 108 -9.89 -14.02 19.96
N ALA A 109 -8.68 -13.57 20.27
CA ALA A 109 -7.97 -12.58 19.48
C ALA A 109 -7.65 -13.10 18.07
N GLY A 110 -7.76 -12.22 17.08
CA GLY A 110 -7.30 -12.46 15.72
C GLY A 110 -5.79 -12.34 15.59
N VAL A 111 -5.27 -12.82 14.46
CA VAL A 111 -3.85 -12.74 14.10
C VAL A 111 -3.75 -12.17 12.67
N PRO A 112 -2.91 -11.15 12.42
CA PRO A 112 -2.07 -10.43 13.37
C PRO A 112 -2.86 -9.50 14.30
N THR A 113 -2.19 -8.96 15.31
CA THR A 113 -2.65 -7.75 16.02
C THR A 113 -2.53 -6.53 15.11
N GLU A 114 -3.29 -5.47 15.38
CA GLU A 114 -3.13 -4.19 14.67
C GLU A 114 -1.69 -3.69 14.83
N THR A 115 -1.15 -3.71 16.05
CA THR A 115 0.23 -3.30 16.34
C THR A 115 1.25 -4.02 15.47
N ASP A 116 1.14 -5.34 15.31
CA ASP A 116 2.03 -6.10 14.44
C ASP A 116 1.84 -5.71 12.97
N PHE A 117 0.60 -5.58 12.51
CA PHE A 117 0.29 -5.22 11.13
C PHE A 117 0.87 -3.85 10.73
N LEU A 118 0.86 -2.87 11.64
CA LEU A 118 1.45 -1.56 11.40
C LEU A 118 2.97 -1.59 11.21
N THR A 119 3.64 -2.68 11.60
CA THR A 119 5.08 -2.89 11.34
C THR A 119 5.39 -3.53 9.99
N PHE A 120 4.36 -3.94 9.24
CA PHE A 120 4.57 -4.63 7.97
C PHE A 120 5.13 -3.69 6.91
N THR A 121 5.91 -4.25 6.01
CA THR A 121 6.61 -3.48 4.97
C THR A 121 6.27 -3.99 3.57
N THR A 122 6.56 -3.18 2.58
CA THR A 122 6.70 -3.65 1.20
C THR A 122 7.74 -4.77 1.11
N PRO A 123 7.72 -5.58 0.04
CA PRO A 123 8.93 -6.24 -0.44
C PRO A 123 10.07 -5.23 -0.53
N LEU A 124 11.26 -5.67 -0.19
CA LEU A 124 12.44 -4.82 -0.23
C LEU A 124 13.09 -5.01 -1.60
N LEU A 125 13.42 -3.91 -2.27
CA LEU A 125 14.15 -3.95 -3.53
C LEU A 125 15.49 -4.65 -3.32
N ASP A 126 15.78 -5.64 -4.15
CA ASP A 126 17.06 -6.32 -4.22
C ASP A 126 17.93 -5.69 -5.32
N PRO A 127 19.02 -4.98 -4.97
CA PRO A 127 19.91 -4.38 -5.96
C PRO A 127 20.65 -5.42 -6.83
N ALA A 128 20.66 -6.69 -6.45
CA ALA A 128 21.24 -7.76 -7.26
C ALA A 128 20.30 -8.24 -8.38
N GLU A 129 19.00 -7.96 -8.28
CA GLU A 129 17.98 -8.40 -9.23
C GLU A 129 17.61 -7.26 -10.18
N ALA A 130 18.14 -7.31 -11.42
CA ALA A 130 18.00 -6.22 -12.40
C ALA A 130 16.53 -5.81 -12.69
N THR A 131 15.60 -6.74 -12.51
CA THR A 131 14.16 -6.51 -12.75
C THR A 131 13.40 -6.06 -11.51
N ASP A 132 14.03 -5.99 -10.34
CA ASP A 132 13.38 -5.55 -9.10
C ASP A 132 13.36 -4.03 -9.02
N ILE A 133 12.48 -3.44 -9.83
CA ILE A 133 12.29 -2.00 -9.99
C ILE A 133 10.85 -1.61 -9.71
N LEU A 134 10.64 -0.36 -9.32
CA LEU A 134 9.31 0.19 -9.09
C LEU A 134 8.67 0.59 -10.42
N LEU A 135 7.49 0.05 -10.71
CA LEU A 135 6.74 0.25 -11.95
C LEU A 135 5.25 0.50 -11.68
N THR A 136 4.58 1.09 -12.66
CA THR A 136 3.11 1.18 -12.67
C THR A 136 2.51 -0.23 -12.84
N PRO A 137 1.33 -0.51 -12.23
CA PRO A 137 0.54 0.37 -11.36
C PRO A 137 1.16 0.54 -9.96
N LEU A 138 1.19 1.77 -9.44
CA LEU A 138 1.99 2.11 -8.27
C LEU A 138 1.31 1.70 -6.95
N PRO A 139 2.07 1.26 -5.93
CA PRO A 139 1.51 0.92 -4.62
C PRO A 139 0.94 2.15 -3.91
N MET A 140 -0.25 1.99 -3.31
CA MET A 140 -0.94 3.06 -2.58
C MET A 140 -1.48 2.56 -1.25
N VAL A 141 -1.56 3.45 -0.26
CA VAL A 141 -2.10 3.15 1.06
C VAL A 141 -3.09 4.20 1.52
N GLY A 142 -4.06 3.78 2.31
CA GLY A 142 -4.94 4.69 3.05
C GLY A 142 -5.54 3.97 4.24
N SER A 143 -5.92 4.72 5.27
CA SER A 143 -6.53 4.13 6.46
C SER A 143 -7.68 4.98 6.96
N TYR A 144 -8.64 4.31 7.58
CA TYR A 144 -9.62 4.89 8.48
C TYR A 144 -9.45 4.21 9.83
N SER A 145 -8.60 4.81 10.66
CA SER A 145 -8.24 4.31 11.98
C SER A 145 -8.99 4.91 13.18
N PRO A 146 -9.93 5.88 13.06
CA PRO A 146 -10.90 6.12 14.12
C PRO A 146 -11.70 4.84 14.40
N ALA A 147 -12.03 4.61 15.68
CA ALA A 147 -12.83 3.48 16.11
C ALA A 147 -14.27 3.61 15.58
N LEU A 148 -14.55 3.02 14.42
CA LEU A 148 -15.91 3.02 13.88
C LEU A 148 -16.78 2.10 14.72
N ASP A 149 -17.79 2.64 15.39
CA ASP A 149 -18.73 1.84 16.15
C ASP A 149 -19.69 1.08 15.22
N LEU A 150 -19.47 -0.22 15.08
CA LEU A 150 -20.34 -1.14 14.33
C LEU A 150 -21.09 -2.10 15.27
N ARG A 151 -21.21 -1.78 16.57
CA ARG A 151 -21.87 -2.65 17.55
C ARG A 151 -23.37 -2.77 17.31
N ASP A 152 -24.01 -1.69 16.88
CA ASP A 152 -25.45 -1.67 16.64
C ASP A 152 -25.85 -2.33 15.31
N ILE A 153 -26.51 -3.48 15.40
CA ILE A 153 -27.05 -4.20 14.24
C ILE A 153 -28.26 -3.50 13.61
N SER A 154 -28.99 -2.71 14.39
CA SER A 154 -30.20 -1.98 13.98
C SER A 154 -29.90 -0.75 13.13
N MET A 155 -28.63 -0.32 13.05
CA MET A 155 -28.16 0.62 12.03
C MET A 155 -28.35 0.01 10.63
N GLY A 156 -29.55 0.22 10.07
CA GLY A 156 -29.88 -0.02 8.66
C GLY A 156 -29.33 1.07 7.73
N SER A 157 -28.68 2.09 8.27
CA SER A 157 -28.05 3.17 7.53
C SER A 157 -26.69 2.74 6.98
N ARG A 158 -26.44 3.08 5.70
CA ARG A 158 -25.11 2.97 5.11
C ARG A 158 -24.20 4.04 5.72
N THR A 159 -23.10 3.62 6.34
CA THR A 159 -22.04 4.55 6.74
C THR A 159 -21.10 4.78 5.57
N ARG A 160 -20.85 6.05 5.23
CA ARG A 160 -19.85 6.42 4.22
C ARG A 160 -18.55 6.77 4.92
N ILE A 161 -17.50 6.03 4.60
CA ILE A 161 -16.13 6.36 4.99
C ILE A 161 -15.45 6.96 3.75
N ASN A 162 -14.86 8.15 3.91
CA ASN A 162 -13.99 8.72 2.90
C ASN A 162 -12.54 8.49 3.33
N MET A 163 -11.72 7.99 2.42
CA MET A 163 -10.29 7.87 2.62
C MET A 163 -9.55 8.30 1.37
N THR A 164 -8.36 8.85 1.56
CA THR A 164 -7.43 9.12 0.47
C THR A 164 -6.43 7.97 0.39
N LEU A 165 -6.26 7.41 -0.81
CA LEU A 165 -5.14 6.53 -1.10
C LEU A 165 -3.97 7.39 -1.59
N SER A 166 -2.84 7.29 -0.90
CA SER A 166 -1.60 7.98 -1.23
C SER A 166 -0.59 6.97 -1.75
N ARG A 167 0.07 7.30 -2.87
CA ARG A 167 1.20 6.50 -3.36
C ARG A 167 2.32 6.51 -2.33
N ILE A 168 3.00 5.37 -2.21
CA ILE A 168 4.12 5.21 -1.28
C ILE A 168 5.48 5.33 -1.96
N VAL A 169 5.50 5.93 -3.15
CA VAL A 169 6.68 6.14 -4.00
C VAL A 169 6.71 7.59 -4.51
N SER A 170 7.90 8.06 -4.83
CA SER A 170 8.17 9.35 -5.47
C SER A 170 8.42 9.14 -6.96
N ARG A 171 8.03 10.11 -7.79
CA ARG A 171 8.23 10.10 -9.24
C ARG A 171 9.32 11.08 -9.63
N PHE A 172 10.14 10.69 -10.59
CA PHE A 172 11.09 11.55 -11.28
C PHE A 172 10.70 11.66 -12.75
N ASP A 173 10.50 12.89 -13.19
CA ASP A 173 10.36 13.25 -14.60
C ASP A 173 11.73 13.75 -15.07
N ILE A 174 12.19 13.30 -16.24
CA ILE A 174 13.52 13.64 -16.76
C ILE A 174 13.35 14.42 -18.05
N ILE A 175 14.07 15.54 -18.15
CA ILE A 175 14.08 16.38 -19.33
C ILE A 175 15.42 16.21 -20.03
N ASN A 176 15.41 15.61 -21.21
CA ASN A 176 16.56 15.58 -22.10
C ASN A 176 16.12 15.72 -23.56
N ASP A 177 16.76 16.62 -24.29
CA ASP A 177 16.69 16.69 -25.74
C ASP A 177 18.10 16.45 -26.27
N GLU A 178 18.34 15.27 -26.82
CA GLU A 178 19.65 14.84 -27.32
C GLU A 178 20.21 15.79 -28.39
N LYS A 179 19.36 16.45 -29.18
CA LYS A 179 19.83 17.38 -30.22
C LYS A 179 20.39 18.67 -29.63
N LEU A 180 19.92 19.05 -28.44
CA LEU A 180 20.36 20.23 -27.72
C LEU A 180 21.45 19.93 -26.69
N SER A 181 21.33 18.81 -25.98
CA SER A 181 22.28 18.40 -24.93
C SER A 181 23.51 17.70 -25.49
N HIS A 182 23.40 17.10 -26.69
CA HIS A 182 24.39 16.19 -27.27
C HIS A 182 24.69 14.97 -26.38
N LEU A 183 23.76 14.61 -25.49
CA LEU A 183 23.84 13.46 -24.59
C LEU A 183 22.64 12.55 -24.80
N THR A 184 22.91 11.25 -24.91
CA THR A 184 21.90 10.20 -24.94
C THR A 184 21.85 9.54 -23.56
N ILE A 185 20.73 9.65 -22.87
CA ILE A 185 20.50 8.89 -21.63
C ILE A 185 19.99 7.51 -22.04
N THR A 186 20.64 6.45 -21.55
CA THR A 186 20.27 5.06 -21.84
C THR A 186 19.59 4.37 -20.67
N GLY A 187 19.88 4.81 -19.45
CA GLY A 187 19.32 4.26 -18.22
C GLY A 187 19.34 5.28 -17.10
N VAL A 188 18.58 5.00 -16.05
CA VAL A 188 18.46 5.81 -14.85
C VAL A 188 18.47 4.88 -13.64
N SER A 189 19.24 5.25 -12.63
CA SER A 189 19.21 4.60 -11.32
C SER A 189 19.18 5.65 -10.20
N MET A 190 19.17 5.18 -8.95
CA MET A 190 19.30 6.00 -7.76
C MET A 190 20.32 5.38 -6.82
N GLY A 191 21.39 6.13 -6.54
CA GLY A 191 22.30 5.84 -5.44
C GLY A 191 21.69 6.29 -4.11
N HIS A 192 22.03 5.59 -3.03
CA HIS A 192 21.57 5.86 -1.67
C HIS A 192 20.04 5.86 -1.52
N GLY A 193 19.35 5.03 -2.28
CA GLY A 193 17.90 4.85 -2.18
C GLY A 193 17.52 3.92 -1.03
N ARG A 194 16.32 4.12 -0.47
CA ARG A 194 15.73 3.23 0.54
C ARG A 194 15.14 2.00 -0.12
N LYS A 195 15.36 0.81 0.43
CA LYS A 195 14.89 -0.45 -0.17
C LYS A 195 13.39 -0.74 -0.04
N GLY A 196 12.69 -0.06 0.86
CA GLY A 196 11.27 -0.31 1.13
C GLY A 196 10.69 0.63 2.17
N VAL A 197 9.39 0.50 2.42
CA VAL A 197 8.67 1.31 3.43
C VAL A 197 7.67 0.47 4.24
N THR A 198 7.33 0.93 5.43
CA THR A 198 6.09 0.54 6.13
C THR A 198 4.86 1.14 5.44
N PHE A 199 3.67 0.61 5.72
CA PHE A 199 2.42 1.10 5.11
C PHE A 199 1.72 2.18 5.94
N PHE A 200 1.78 2.10 7.28
CA PHE A 200 0.99 2.93 8.19
C PHE A 200 1.76 3.30 9.48
N PRO A 201 2.37 4.50 9.57
CA PRO A 201 2.59 5.46 8.49
C PRO A 201 3.60 4.96 7.46
N VAL A 202 3.72 5.65 6.34
CA VAL A 202 4.74 5.37 5.31
C VAL A 202 6.09 5.88 5.79
N VAL A 203 6.97 4.97 6.19
CA VAL A 203 8.31 5.28 6.71
C VAL A 203 9.32 4.34 6.07
N PRO A 204 10.51 4.84 5.68
CA PRO A 204 11.57 3.98 5.14
C PRO A 204 11.95 2.85 6.09
N VAL A 205 12.21 1.68 5.51
CA VAL A 205 12.73 0.53 6.25
C VAL A 205 14.20 0.74 6.56
N GLU A 206 14.56 0.46 7.81
CA GLU A 206 15.95 0.33 8.26
C GLU A 206 16.39 -1.12 8.16
N ASP A 207 17.65 -1.34 7.78
CA ASP A 207 18.27 -2.65 7.90
C ASP A 207 18.81 -2.84 9.34
N VAL A 208 18.95 -4.09 9.75
CA VAL A 208 19.60 -4.45 11.02
C VAL A 208 21.07 -3.99 10.99
N ASP A 209 21.70 -4.02 9.82
CA ASP A 209 22.99 -3.41 9.53
C ASP A 209 22.78 -2.04 8.89
N PRO A 210 23.01 -0.92 9.62
CA PRO A 210 22.77 0.43 9.10
C PRO A 210 23.54 0.76 7.81
N THR A 211 24.63 0.05 7.52
CA THR A 211 25.41 0.25 6.29
C THR A 211 24.72 -0.32 5.04
N LYS A 212 23.69 -1.16 5.24
CA LYS A 212 22.89 -1.80 4.19
C LYS A 212 21.48 -1.22 4.06
N THR A 213 21.14 -0.19 4.85
CA THR A 213 19.86 0.52 4.75
C THR A 213 19.69 1.18 3.38
N LEU A 214 20.78 1.69 2.82
CA LEU A 214 20.81 2.41 1.54
C LEU A 214 21.38 1.51 0.45
N ILE A 215 20.73 1.51 -0.71
CA ILE A 215 21.13 0.71 -1.88
C ILE A 215 21.30 1.59 -3.10
N THR A 216 22.04 1.09 -4.09
CA THR A 216 21.91 1.57 -5.47
C THR A 216 20.80 0.77 -6.12
N TYR A 217 19.77 1.44 -6.62
CA TYR A 217 18.65 0.77 -7.27
C TYR A 217 19.14 0.06 -8.55
N PRO A 218 18.47 -1.02 -8.98
CA PRO A 218 18.73 -1.56 -10.30
C PRO A 218 18.54 -0.49 -11.39
N ASP A 219 19.38 -0.54 -12.42
CA ASP A 219 19.27 0.36 -13.58
C ASP A 219 17.94 0.11 -14.30
N ARG A 220 17.21 1.19 -14.54
CA ARG A 220 16.01 1.17 -15.38
C ARG A 220 16.35 1.79 -16.73
N ASP A 221 16.03 1.09 -17.82
CA ASP A 221 16.17 1.64 -19.16
C ASP A 221 15.42 2.98 -19.27
N PHE A 222 16.08 3.99 -19.84
CA PHE A 222 15.46 5.28 -20.10
C PHE A 222 14.69 5.23 -21.41
N ASP A 223 13.53 4.58 -21.36
CA ASP A 223 12.62 4.40 -22.47
C ASP A 223 11.38 5.29 -22.35
N GLY A 224 10.52 5.20 -23.37
CA GLY A 224 9.28 5.97 -23.48
C GLY A 224 9.19 6.78 -24.76
N ALA A 225 8.01 7.35 -25.01
CA ALA A 225 7.73 8.08 -26.24
C ALA A 225 8.64 9.32 -26.38
N ASP A 226 8.93 9.98 -25.26
CA ASP A 226 9.61 11.27 -25.17
C ASP A 226 11.04 11.15 -24.60
N ALA A 227 11.53 9.92 -24.39
CA ALA A 227 12.91 9.67 -23.99
C ALA A 227 13.89 10.33 -24.98
N ASN A 228 14.79 11.17 -24.45
CA ASN A 228 15.78 11.96 -25.19
C ASN A 228 15.18 12.96 -26.22
N LYS A 229 13.87 13.24 -26.17
CA LYS A 229 13.15 14.15 -27.09
C LYS A 229 12.41 15.28 -26.36
N GLY A 230 12.67 15.46 -25.06
CA GLY A 230 11.97 16.41 -24.20
C GLY A 230 11.76 15.86 -22.80
N THR A 231 10.57 16.08 -22.24
CA THR A 231 10.20 15.64 -20.89
C THR A 231 9.61 14.23 -20.92
N GLN A 232 10.36 13.24 -20.44
CA GLN A 232 9.83 11.92 -20.14
C GLN A 232 9.21 11.93 -18.74
N THR A 233 7.87 11.81 -18.68
CA THR A 233 7.13 11.70 -17.42
C THR A 233 7.23 10.27 -16.88
N GLY A 234 7.33 10.10 -15.55
CA GLY A 234 7.38 8.75 -14.94
C GLY A 234 8.64 7.96 -15.30
N ALA A 235 9.73 8.66 -15.60
CA ALA A 235 11.00 8.07 -16.02
C ALA A 235 11.60 7.15 -14.96
N PHE A 236 11.44 7.50 -13.68
CA PHE A 236 11.94 6.70 -12.56
C PHE A 236 11.05 6.87 -11.32
N TYR A 237 11.04 5.84 -10.47
CA TYR A 237 10.31 5.84 -9.20
C TYR A 237 11.22 5.40 -8.06
N SER A 238 11.09 6.02 -6.90
CA SER A 238 11.82 5.63 -5.69
C SER A 238 10.90 5.51 -4.48
N TYR A 239 11.30 4.73 -3.48
CA TYR A 239 10.71 4.92 -2.15
C TYR A 239 11.11 6.30 -1.58
N PRO A 240 10.30 6.87 -0.66
CA PRO A 240 10.66 8.05 0.10
C PRO A 240 12.03 7.89 0.75
N SER A 241 12.87 8.92 0.66
CA SER A 241 14.21 8.95 1.23
C SER A 241 14.41 10.27 1.99
N PRO A 242 14.76 10.21 3.29
CA PRO A 242 15.14 11.39 4.06
C PRO A 242 16.31 12.15 3.43
N ILE A 243 16.32 13.48 3.58
CA ILE A 243 17.43 14.34 3.11
C ILE A 243 18.80 13.86 3.62
N ALA A 244 18.84 13.27 4.82
CA ALA A 244 20.06 12.74 5.44
C ALA A 244 20.70 11.58 4.66
N ASP A 245 19.92 10.84 3.87
CA ASP A 245 20.42 9.71 3.05
C ASP A 245 21.30 10.21 1.90
N LYS A 246 21.13 11.49 1.49
CA LYS A 246 21.80 12.10 0.35
C LYS A 246 21.60 11.29 -0.94
N GLY A 247 20.38 10.80 -1.15
CA GLY A 247 19.96 10.13 -2.38
C GLY A 247 20.25 10.95 -3.64
N TYR A 248 20.72 10.30 -4.69
CA TYR A 248 21.05 10.95 -5.97
C TYR A 248 20.69 10.06 -7.15
N LEU A 249 20.23 10.67 -8.25
CA LEU A 249 20.03 9.96 -9.51
C LEU A 249 21.40 9.65 -10.16
N ILE A 250 21.49 8.49 -10.80
CA ILE A 250 22.62 8.01 -11.60
C ILE A 250 22.17 7.94 -13.05
#